data_AF-A0A0J1BHE8-F1
#
_entry.id   AF-A0A0J1BHE8-F1
#
_cell.length_a   1.000
_cell.length_b   1.000
_cell.length_c   1.000
_cell.angle_alpha   90.00
_cell.angle_beta   90.00
_cell.angle_gamma   90.00
#
_symmetry.space_group_name_H-M   'P 1'
#
loop_
_entity.id
_entity.type
_entity.pdbx_description
1 polymer ?
#
loop_
_entity_poly.entity_id
_entity_poly.type
_entity_poly.pdbx_seq_one_letter_code
_entity_poly.pdbx_strand_id
1 'polypeptide(L)'
;MDASTLTFHLHEDRCFVGQLNWIRDETQLRYSGVDELRHFDSFRNTHLPCISTTPEQLAQFADALNLLDVWSWRDKYRSEDCGTIVDDGYNWRFKAQLGDLRCKSSGFNAVPSFADPQTTSVGDSGRYGLLITSFCDIFRIRIPGYNC
;
A
#
# COMPACT_ATOMS: atom_id res chain seq x y z
N MET A 1 -1.84 -4.41 -21.58
CA MET A 1 -0.68 -3.89 -20.85
C MET A 1 -0.05 -5.08 -20.13
N ASP A 2 1.27 -5.27 -20.21
CA ASP A 2 1.91 -6.45 -19.62
C ASP A 2 2.14 -6.25 -18.11
N ALA A 3 1.30 -6.90 -17.30
CA ALA A 3 1.34 -6.80 -15.84
C ALA A 3 2.60 -7.41 -15.22
N SER A 4 3.37 -8.23 -15.95
CA SER A 4 4.63 -8.79 -15.44
C SER A 4 5.68 -7.72 -15.12
N THR A 5 5.57 -6.55 -15.78
CA THR A 5 6.44 -5.40 -15.58
C THR A 5 6.06 -4.54 -14.35
N LEU A 6 4.97 -4.87 -13.65
CA LEU A 6 4.44 -4.07 -12.54
C LEU A 6 5.39 -4.03 -11.34
N THR A 7 6.10 -2.94 -11.13
CA THR A 7 6.90 -2.73 -9.91
C THR A 7 6.16 -1.83 -8.95
N PHE A 8 6.31 -2.07 -7.64
CA PHE A 8 5.71 -1.21 -6.64
C PHE A 8 6.45 -1.24 -5.30
N HIS A 9 6.24 -0.18 -4.53
CA HIS A 9 6.75 0.02 -3.19
C HIS A 9 5.64 0.61 -2.34
N LEU A 10 5.19 -0.17 -1.37
CA LEU A 10 4.20 0.20 -0.37
C LEU A 10 4.90 0.33 0.98
N HIS A 11 4.83 1.51 1.57
CA HIS A 11 5.41 1.80 2.87
C HIS A 11 4.34 2.41 3.77
N GLU A 12 4.22 1.92 4.99
CA GLU A 12 3.40 2.50 6.04
C GLU A 12 4.22 2.60 7.32
N ASP A 13 4.07 3.73 8.00
CA ASP A 13 4.57 3.95 9.34
C ASP A 13 3.36 4.27 10.20
N ARG A 14 3.03 3.32 11.08
CA ARG A 14 1.89 3.40 11.98
C ARG A 14 2.45 3.56 13.38
N CYS A 15 2.20 4.73 13.97
CA CYS A 15 2.65 4.98 15.34
C CYS A 15 2.14 3.84 16.25
N PHE A 16 3.03 3.32 17.08
CA PHE A 16 2.78 2.20 18.00
C PHE A 16 2.59 0.80 17.38
N VAL A 17 2.37 0.65 16.07
CA VAL A 17 2.25 -0.66 15.39
C VAL A 17 3.53 -1.03 14.65
N GLY A 18 4.32 -0.03 14.25
CA GLY A 18 5.60 -0.22 13.57
C GLY A 18 5.55 0.11 12.08
N GLN A 19 6.67 -0.21 11.42
CA GLN A 19 6.89 0.11 10.01
C GLN A 19 6.66 -1.12 9.13
N LEU A 20 5.83 -0.96 8.11
CA LEU A 20 5.58 -1.95 7.07
C LEU A 20 6.20 -1.49 5.76
N ASN A 21 7.00 -2.34 5.13
CA ASN A 21 7.60 -2.00 3.85
C ASN A 21 7.59 -3.21 2.89
N TRP A 22 6.72 -3.15 1.89
CA TRP A 22 6.56 -4.14 0.84
C TRP A 22 7.10 -3.62 -0.49
N ILE A 23 8.01 -4.38 -1.11
CA ILE A 23 8.68 -3.99 -2.35
C ILE A 23 8.56 -5.13 -3.35
N ARG A 24 7.90 -4.86 -4.48
CA ARG A 24 7.87 -5.72 -5.66
C ARG A 24 8.83 -5.15 -6.71
N ASP A 25 9.89 -5.89 -7.04
CA ASP A 25 10.71 -5.69 -8.25
C ASP A 25 10.37 -6.69 -9.37
N GLU A 26 11.00 -6.65 -10.53
CA GLU A 26 10.67 -7.55 -11.67
C GLU A 26 10.54 -9.05 -11.35
N THR A 27 11.10 -9.53 -10.24
CA THR A 27 11.20 -10.96 -9.92
C THR A 27 10.47 -11.39 -8.65
N GLN A 28 10.32 -10.50 -7.65
CA GLN A 28 9.89 -10.92 -6.31
C GLN A 28 9.18 -9.81 -5.53
N LEU A 29 8.29 -10.23 -4.63
CA LEU A 29 7.72 -9.41 -3.57
C LEU A 29 8.47 -9.67 -2.27
N ARG A 30 9.00 -8.60 -1.65
CA ARG A 30 9.78 -8.65 -0.41
C ARG A 30 9.15 -7.81 0.68
N TYR A 31 9.31 -8.26 1.92
CA TYR A 31 8.98 -7.50 3.11
C TYR A 31 10.24 -7.03 3.85
N SER A 32 10.18 -5.82 4.39
CA SER A 32 11.08 -5.29 5.42
C SER A 32 10.26 -4.44 6.38
N GLY A 33 10.63 -4.35 7.66
CA GLY A 33 9.86 -3.58 8.63
C GLY A 33 10.41 -3.70 10.03
N VAL A 34 10.03 -2.74 10.90
CA VAL A 34 10.45 -2.69 12.30
C VAL A 34 9.23 -2.90 13.21
N ASP A 35 9.22 -4.10 13.80
CA ASP A 35 8.49 -4.68 14.96
C ASP A 35 7.00 -5.09 14.96
N GLU A 36 6.69 -5.98 15.92
CA GLU A 36 5.49 -6.77 16.28
C GLU A 36 5.00 -7.95 15.42
N LEU A 37 5.39 -8.10 14.15
CA LEU A 37 5.11 -9.36 13.42
C LEU A 37 5.84 -10.60 14.00
N ARG A 38 6.75 -10.42 14.98
CA ARG A 38 7.47 -11.48 15.69
C ARG A 38 6.62 -12.21 16.75
N HIS A 39 5.48 -11.65 17.17
CA HIS A 39 4.66 -12.18 18.26
C HIS A 39 3.49 -13.07 17.81
N PHE A 40 3.30 -13.27 16.51
CA PHE A 40 2.17 -14.05 16.00
C PHE A 40 2.67 -15.37 15.39
N ASP A 41 2.25 -16.47 16.02
CA ASP A 41 2.66 -17.85 15.72
C ASP A 41 2.47 -18.28 14.24
N SER A 42 1.69 -17.54 13.45
CA SER A 42 1.50 -17.81 12.01
C SER A 42 2.67 -17.39 11.12
N PHE A 43 3.59 -16.55 11.60
CA PHE A 43 4.81 -16.14 10.89
C PHE A 43 6.06 -16.95 11.31
N ARG A 44 5.90 -18.01 12.10
CA ARG A 44 6.99 -18.87 12.59
C ARG A 44 7.70 -19.73 11.55
N ASN A 45 7.43 -19.56 10.26
CA ASN A 45 8.33 -20.07 9.23
C ASN A 45 9.33 -19.00 8.82
N THR A 46 10.43 -19.05 9.58
CA THR A 46 11.74 -18.44 9.37
C THR A 46 12.12 -18.22 7.90
N HIS A 47 12.33 -16.93 7.59
CA HIS A 47 13.06 -16.27 6.48
C HIS A 47 12.15 -15.17 5.93
N LEU A 48 12.66 -13.93 5.86
CA LEU A 48 11.92 -12.79 5.31
C LEU A 48 11.23 -13.23 4.02
N PRO A 49 9.88 -13.12 3.90
CA PRO A 49 9.17 -13.82 2.84
C PRO A 49 9.46 -13.11 1.52
N CYS A 50 10.42 -13.64 0.77
CA CYS A 50 10.45 -13.49 -0.67
C CYS A 50 9.27 -14.33 -1.19
N ILE A 51 8.19 -13.64 -1.54
CA ILE A 51 6.98 -14.27 -2.06
C ILE A 51 7.08 -14.20 -3.58
N SER A 52 7.13 -15.36 -4.23
CA SER A 52 6.97 -15.44 -5.68
C SER A 52 5.56 -14.99 -6.05
N THR A 53 5.46 -13.98 -6.90
CA THR A 53 4.19 -13.51 -7.46
C THR A 53 3.86 -14.28 -8.74
N THR A 54 2.62 -14.71 -8.92
CA THR A 54 2.17 -15.28 -10.20
C THR A 54 1.76 -14.18 -11.20
N PRO A 55 1.79 -14.44 -12.51
CA PRO A 55 1.28 -13.50 -13.51
C PRO A 55 -0.17 -13.07 -13.25
N GLU A 56 -1.02 -13.98 -12.77
CA GLU A 56 -2.42 -13.71 -12.45
C GLU A 56 -2.55 -12.74 -11.26
N GLN A 57 -1.73 -12.91 -10.22
CA GLN A 57 -1.72 -11.97 -9.09
C GLN A 57 -1.28 -10.58 -9.52
N LEU A 58 -0.26 -10.49 -10.39
CA LEU A 58 0.20 -9.21 -10.93
C LEU A 58 -0.86 -8.54 -11.82
N ALA A 59 -1.58 -9.33 -12.64
CA ALA A 59 -2.69 -8.82 -13.45
C ALA A 59 -3.84 -8.30 -12.59
N GLN A 60 -4.26 -9.07 -11.59
CA GLN A 60 -5.30 -8.65 -10.64
C GLN A 60 -4.90 -7.39 -9.88
N PHE A 61 -3.63 -7.29 -9.46
CA PHE A 61 -3.17 -6.10 -8.77
C PHE A 61 -3.12 -4.89 -9.71
N ALA A 62 -2.65 -5.05 -10.95
CA ALA A 62 -2.70 -3.99 -11.97
C ALA A 62 -4.15 -3.50 -12.22
N ASP A 63 -5.12 -4.41 -12.27
CA ASP A 63 -6.54 -4.06 -12.41
C ASP A 63 -7.06 -3.28 -11.19
N ALA A 64 -6.67 -3.67 -9.98
CA ALA A 64 -7.00 -2.92 -8.76
C ALA A 64 -6.38 -1.51 -8.78
N LEU A 65 -5.14 -1.37 -9.24
CA LEU A 65 -4.48 -0.06 -9.39
C LEU A 65 -5.24 0.84 -10.39
N ASN A 66 -5.69 0.28 -11.51
CA ASN A 66 -6.50 1.01 -12.50
C ASN A 66 -7.87 1.41 -11.93
N LEU A 67 -8.55 0.51 -11.21
CA LEU A 67 -9.84 0.79 -10.58
C LEU A 67 -9.73 1.90 -9.53
N LEU A 68 -8.64 1.91 -8.75
CA LEU A 68 -8.34 2.93 -7.76
C LEU A 68 -7.78 4.22 -8.35
N ASP A 69 -7.59 4.26 -9.68
CA ASP A 69 -7.04 5.39 -10.42
C ASP A 69 -5.72 5.90 -9.82
N VAL A 70 -4.83 4.97 -9.42
CA VAL A 70 -3.59 5.32 -8.70
C VAL A 70 -2.66 6.20 -9.50
N TRP A 71 -2.75 6.12 -10.83
CA TRP A 71 -1.93 6.89 -11.76
C TRP A 71 -2.30 8.37 -11.77
N SER A 72 -3.49 8.72 -11.28
CA SER A 72 -3.95 10.10 -11.11
C SER A 72 -3.87 10.55 -9.65
N TRP A 73 -3.25 9.81 -8.74
CA TRP A 73 -3.09 10.28 -7.37
C TRP A 73 -2.10 11.44 -7.32
N ARG A 74 -2.34 12.39 -6.42
CA ARG A 74 -1.42 13.51 -6.18
C ARG A 74 -0.21 13.05 -5.36
N ASP A 75 0.85 13.84 -5.39
CA ASP A 75 2.11 13.49 -4.74
C ASP A 75 2.02 13.38 -3.21
N LYS A 76 1.17 14.21 -2.58
CA LYS A 76 1.12 14.33 -1.13
C LYS A 76 -0.27 14.63 -0.59
N TYR A 77 -0.73 13.86 0.39
CA TYR A 77 -1.94 14.09 1.15
C TYR A 77 -1.69 14.53 2.60
N ARG A 78 -2.50 15.49 3.07
CA ARG A 78 -2.38 16.07 4.40
C ARG A 78 -3.73 16.32 5.03
N SER A 79 -3.88 15.97 6.30
CA SER A 79 -5.13 16.21 7.06
C SER A 79 -5.56 17.68 7.05
N GLU A 80 -4.58 18.59 6.98
CA GLU A 80 -4.74 20.04 6.97
C GLU A 80 -5.49 20.54 5.74
N ASP A 81 -5.44 19.81 4.63
CA ASP A 81 -6.20 20.13 3.42
C ASP A 81 -7.73 20.04 3.67
N CYS A 82 -8.14 19.28 4.68
CA CYS A 82 -9.53 19.17 5.12
C CYS A 82 -9.86 20.14 6.28
N GLY A 83 -8.96 21.06 6.62
CA GLY A 83 -9.16 22.01 7.73
C GLY A 83 -9.07 21.37 9.12
N THR A 84 -8.47 20.19 9.23
CA THR A 84 -8.26 19.48 10.52
C THR A 84 -6.79 19.14 10.71
N ILE A 85 -6.36 18.93 11.95
CA ILE A 85 -5.03 18.43 12.28
C ILE A 85 -5.22 17.12 13.02
N VAL A 86 -4.68 16.05 12.45
CA VAL A 86 -4.59 14.74 13.11
C VAL A 86 -3.13 14.50 13.42
N ASP A 87 -2.81 14.11 14.65
CA ASP A 87 -1.45 13.90 15.13
C ASP A 87 -1.32 12.56 15.86
N ASP A 88 -1.60 11.48 15.12
CA ASP A 88 -1.42 10.09 15.57
C ASP A 88 -0.15 9.45 14.98
N GLY A 89 0.65 10.22 14.24
CA GLY A 89 1.90 9.79 13.60
C GLY A 89 1.74 8.87 12.37
N TYR A 90 0.52 8.60 11.89
CA TYR A 90 0.35 7.75 10.71
C TYR A 90 0.85 8.42 9.42
N ASN A 91 1.68 7.68 8.69
CA ASN A 91 2.08 8.10 7.35
C ASN A 91 2.27 6.92 6.41
N TRP A 92 2.04 7.19 5.13
CA TRP A 92 2.18 6.18 4.09
C TRP A 92 2.85 6.74 2.85
N ARG A 93 3.44 5.84 2.05
CA ARG A 93 4.00 6.12 0.74
C ARG A 93 3.70 4.97 -0.19
N PHE A 94 3.29 5.30 -1.41
CA PHE A 94 3.06 4.33 -2.47
C PHE A 94 3.75 4.79 -3.75
N LYS A 95 4.58 3.90 -4.31
CA LYS A 95 5.16 4.08 -5.63
C LYS A 95 4.79 2.88 -6.48
N ALA A 96 4.40 3.10 -7.72
CA ALA A 96 4.16 2.04 -8.67
C ALA A 96 4.56 2.46 -10.07
N GLN A 97 4.96 1.48 -10.88
CA GLN A 97 5.21 1.66 -12.30
C GLN A 97 4.71 0.45 -13.08
N LEU A 98 3.98 0.73 -14.17
CA LEU A 98 3.47 -0.26 -15.12
C LEU A 98 3.62 0.29 -16.55
N GLY A 99 4.62 -0.18 -17.28
CA GLY A 99 5.03 0.46 -18.53
C GLY A 99 5.38 1.94 -18.32
N ASP A 100 4.66 2.82 -19.00
CA ASP A 100 4.81 4.29 -18.91
C ASP A 100 4.03 4.92 -17.76
N LEU A 101 3.10 4.19 -17.14
CA LEU A 101 2.29 4.68 -16.02
C LEU A 101 3.13 4.69 -14.75
N ARG A 102 3.06 5.80 -13.99
CA ARG A 102 3.81 5.99 -12.76
C ARG A 102 2.93 6.64 -11.70
N CYS A 103 3.07 6.15 -10.47
CA CYS A 103 2.51 6.77 -9.28
C CYS A 103 3.64 6.99 -8.28
N LYS A 104 3.68 8.16 -7.64
CA LYS A 104 4.52 8.45 -6.48
C LYS A 104 3.73 9.32 -5.52
N SER A 105 3.04 8.67 -4.61
CA SER A 105 2.13 9.32 -3.69
C SER A 105 2.48 9.04 -2.24
N SER A 106 2.05 9.91 -1.35
CA SER A 106 2.28 9.81 0.09
C SER A 106 1.19 10.52 0.86
N GLY A 107 0.97 10.16 2.12
CA GLY A 107 0.03 10.86 2.98
C GLY A 107 0.50 10.92 4.42
N PHE A 108 0.04 11.95 5.12
CA PHE A 108 0.20 12.14 6.54
C PHE A 108 -1.19 12.32 7.14
N ASN A 109 -1.67 11.28 7.85
CA ASN A 109 -3.01 11.20 8.44
C ASN A 109 -4.16 11.51 7.46
N ALA A 110 -3.91 11.23 6.19
CA ALA A 110 -4.79 11.55 5.09
C ALA A 110 -4.51 10.67 3.88
N VAL A 111 -5.54 10.43 3.10
CA VAL A 111 -5.55 9.50 1.96
C VAL A 111 -6.29 10.13 0.77
N PRO A 112 -6.18 9.57 -0.46
CA PRO A 112 -7.01 9.98 -1.57
C PRO A 112 -8.49 9.64 -1.32
N SER A 113 -9.39 10.58 -1.64
CA SER A 113 -10.83 10.36 -1.49
C SER A 113 -11.39 9.42 -2.58
N PHE A 114 -12.53 8.77 -2.30
CA PHE A 114 -13.21 7.99 -3.33
C PHE A 114 -13.84 8.85 -4.43
N ALA A 115 -14.40 10.01 -4.06
CA ALA A 115 -15.09 10.88 -5.00
C ALA A 115 -14.14 11.44 -6.06
N ASP A 116 -12.94 11.84 -5.65
CA ASP A 116 -11.89 12.35 -6.52
C ASP A 116 -10.51 11.99 -5.96
N PRO A 117 -9.68 11.22 -6.70
CA PRO A 117 -8.33 10.86 -6.26
C PRO A 117 -7.43 12.08 -6.02
N GLN A 118 -7.69 13.25 -6.60
CA GLN A 118 -6.90 14.47 -6.36
C GLN A 118 -7.26 15.18 -5.05
N THR A 119 -8.31 14.75 -4.36
CA THR A 119 -8.77 15.38 -3.12
C THR A 119 -8.44 14.56 -1.88
N THR A 120 -8.28 15.26 -0.76
CA THR A 120 -7.99 14.68 0.54
C THR A 120 -9.23 14.08 1.17
N SER A 121 -9.06 12.91 1.78
CA SER A 121 -9.93 12.39 2.83
C SER A 121 -9.11 12.13 4.08
N VAL A 122 -9.72 12.33 5.25
CA VAL A 122 -9.15 11.98 6.55
C VAL A 122 -9.69 10.63 6.99
N GLY A 123 -8.85 9.81 7.63
CA GLY A 123 -9.16 8.44 8.06
C GLY A 123 -8.70 7.35 7.08
N ASP A 124 -8.69 6.11 7.57
CA ASP A 124 -8.08 4.95 6.89
C ASP A 124 -8.93 4.36 5.75
N SER A 125 -10.09 4.94 5.49
CA SER A 125 -11.14 4.37 4.65
C SER A 125 -11.20 4.91 3.22
N GLY A 126 -10.22 5.69 2.75
CA GLY A 126 -10.17 6.19 1.37
C GLY A 126 -9.65 5.17 0.35
N ARG A 127 -9.26 5.65 -0.84
CA ARG A 127 -8.70 4.79 -1.91
C ARG A 127 -7.44 4.05 -1.47
N TYR A 128 -6.66 4.64 -0.56
CA TYR A 128 -5.49 3.99 0.02
C TYR A 128 -5.86 2.76 0.86
N GLY A 129 -6.92 2.84 1.68
CA GLY A 129 -7.40 1.67 2.44
C GLY A 129 -7.76 0.50 1.53
N LEU A 130 -8.48 0.77 0.41
CA LEU A 130 -8.80 -0.26 -0.58
C LEU A 130 -7.56 -0.78 -1.32
N LEU A 131 -6.53 0.05 -1.54
CA LEU A 131 -5.25 -0.41 -2.07
C LEU A 131 -4.63 -1.47 -1.15
N ILE A 132 -4.61 -1.22 0.16
CA ILE A 132 -4.08 -2.16 1.13
C ILE A 132 -4.91 -3.45 1.17
N THR A 133 -6.25 -3.34 1.25
CA THR A 133 -7.11 -4.53 1.24
C THR A 133 -6.91 -5.37 -0.02
N SER A 134 -6.87 -4.73 -1.20
CA SER A 134 -6.65 -5.43 -2.47
C SER A 134 -5.28 -6.10 -2.51
N PHE A 135 -4.23 -5.42 -2.02
CA PHE A 135 -2.89 -5.99 -1.91
C PHE A 135 -2.90 -7.25 -1.02
N CYS A 136 -3.48 -7.16 0.17
CA CYS A 136 -3.57 -8.27 1.10
C CYS A 136 -4.34 -9.47 0.52
N ASP A 137 -5.50 -9.24 -0.10
CA ASP A 137 -6.33 -10.28 -0.69
C ASP A 137 -5.63 -11.01 -1.85
N ILE A 138 -5.05 -10.25 -2.79
CA ILE A 138 -4.42 -10.78 -4.00
C ILE A 138 -3.14 -11.56 -3.68
N PHE A 139 -2.30 -11.01 -2.80
CA PHE A 139 -1.03 -11.64 -2.42
C PHE A 139 -1.16 -12.56 -1.20
N ARG A 140 -2.37 -12.70 -0.65
CA ARG A 140 -2.68 -13.54 0.53
C ARG A 140 -1.82 -13.20 1.74
N ILE A 141 -1.65 -11.90 1.97
CA ILE A 141 -0.86 -11.33 3.06
C ILE A 141 -1.82 -10.86 4.14
N ARG A 142 -1.51 -11.18 5.40
CA ARG A 142 -2.23 -10.63 6.55
C ARG A 142 -1.39 -9.54 7.19
N ILE A 143 -1.96 -8.34 7.30
CA ILE A 143 -1.34 -7.19 7.97
C ILE A 143 -2.16 -6.86 9.22
N PRO A 144 -1.58 -6.88 10.43
CA PRO A 144 -2.28 -6.47 11.64
C PRO A 144 -2.88 -5.07 11.50
N GLY A 145 -4.10 -4.85 12.00
CA GLY A 145 -4.81 -3.58 11.88
C GLY A 145 -5.55 -3.36 10.56
N TYR A 146 -5.41 -4.26 9.59
CA TYR A 146 -6.28 -4.34 8.42
C TYR A 146 -7.18 -5.56 8.52
N ASN A 147 -8.47 -5.41 8.21
CA ASN A 147 -9.41 -6.54 8.11
C ASN A 147 -9.20 -7.26 6.77
N CYS A 148 -8.12 -8.04 6.67
CA CYS A 148 -7.74 -8.85 5.52
C CYS A 148 -7.16 -10.21 5.97
#